data_AF-A0A1Y4RRC2-F1
#
_entry.id   AF-A0A1Y4RRC2-F1
#
_cell.length_a   1.000
_cell.length_b   1.000
_cell.length_c   1.000
_cell.angle_alpha   90.00
_cell.angle_beta   90.00
_cell.angle_gamma   90.00
#
_symmetry.space_group_name_H-M   'P 1'
#
loop_
_entity.id
_entity.type
_entity.pdbx_description
1 polymer ?
#
loop_
_entity_poly.entity_id
_entity_poly.type
_entity_poly.pdbx_seq_one_letter_code
_entity_poly.pdbx_strand_id
1 'polypeptide(L)'
;MERKQRRRMQIASVLAGLALYGLGMAAGAGRQDRTVLIRNPHGEGTALYEVTVNGLLERETKVTVPVGERTYTADEAERLFDEIEEELPKRILGENASIHQVRTDLELITQWDEYGIELQWETDGRLVDGLGKVYGDGVAPEGEQVELAAVLSDGSHERRCGIEITVLPPFLTGEELEVERFLEQVRAEDTAQGGDSLRLPGSFKGNALSYYDPEGAPLWALPFFGILTAVFLEVRERETKKQQKERRERELLRDYPEIVSKLTVFLGAGLTVRGAWDQIVRNYERDRKEGKGERYAYEEMRETLGQMEKKIPEGKAYQEFGRRCGLQPYLKLAGLLEQNRREGTKNLRSAMRLEMAAAFEERKNLARKQGEEAGTKLLIPLFLMLGVVMAMVAAPALLSF
;
A
#
# COMPACT_ATOMS: atom_id res chain seq x y z
N MET A 1 -61.50 92.72 8.78
CA MET A 1 -61.61 92.26 7.37
C MET A 1 -60.32 91.62 6.83
N GLU A 2 -59.14 91.95 7.38
CA GLU A 2 -57.83 91.51 6.84
C GLU A 2 -57.55 89.99 6.88
N ARG A 3 -58.03 89.25 7.89
CA ARG A 3 -57.81 87.79 7.98
C ARG A 3 -58.45 87.01 6.83
N LYS A 4 -59.58 87.49 6.29
CA LYS A 4 -60.30 86.82 5.18
C LYS A 4 -59.56 87.01 3.84
N GLN A 5 -58.84 88.11 3.69
CA GLN A 5 -58.06 88.45 2.50
C GLN A 5 -56.75 87.65 2.44
N ARG A 6 -56.04 87.48 3.57
CA ARG A 6 -54.85 86.61 3.65
C ARG A 6 -55.16 85.14 3.32
N ARG A 7 -56.26 84.59 3.82
CA ARG A 7 -56.68 83.20 3.50
C ARG A 7 -56.97 83.00 2.02
N ARG A 8 -57.60 83.97 1.35
CA ARG A 8 -57.85 83.90 -0.11
C ARG A 8 -56.55 83.92 -0.91
N MET A 9 -55.57 84.73 -0.50
CA MET A 9 -54.27 84.81 -1.17
C MET A 9 -53.46 83.52 -1.02
N GLN A 10 -53.51 82.89 0.16
CA GLN A 10 -52.87 81.58 0.40
C GLN A 10 -53.49 80.45 -0.42
N ILE A 11 -54.83 80.41 -0.53
CA ILE A 11 -55.52 79.42 -1.37
C ILE A 11 -55.21 79.65 -2.86
N ALA A 12 -55.15 80.91 -3.30
CA ALA A 12 -54.77 81.24 -4.68
C ALA A 12 -53.33 80.83 -5.01
N SER A 13 -52.37 80.99 -4.09
CA SER A 13 -50.99 80.52 -4.30
C SER A 13 -50.89 79.00 -4.34
N VAL A 14 -51.66 78.27 -3.52
CA VAL A 14 -51.67 76.80 -3.55
C VAL A 14 -52.32 76.28 -4.82
N LEU A 15 -53.42 76.91 -5.27
CA LEU A 15 -54.07 76.56 -6.54
C LEU A 15 -53.20 76.93 -7.74
N ALA A 16 -52.49 78.06 -7.71
CA ALA A 16 -51.52 78.42 -8.74
C ALA A 16 -50.35 77.45 -8.77
N GLY A 17 -49.86 77.00 -7.61
CA GLY A 17 -48.84 75.96 -7.50
C GLY A 17 -49.30 74.61 -8.04
N LEU A 18 -50.52 74.17 -7.71
CA LEU A 18 -51.13 72.96 -8.26
C LEU A 18 -51.42 73.07 -9.77
N ALA A 19 -51.82 74.25 -10.23
CA ALA A 19 -52.03 74.51 -11.66
C ALA A 19 -50.70 74.52 -12.41
N LEU A 20 -49.63 75.11 -11.86
CA LEU A 20 -48.28 75.07 -12.42
C LEU A 20 -47.69 73.65 -12.39
N TYR A 21 -47.94 72.88 -11.34
CA TYR A 21 -47.53 71.47 -11.26
C TYR A 21 -48.29 70.60 -12.27
N GLY A 22 -49.60 70.82 -12.40
CA GLY A 22 -50.43 70.16 -13.41
C GLY A 22 -50.01 70.53 -14.84
N LEU A 23 -49.72 71.81 -15.10
CA LEU A 23 -49.16 72.26 -16.37
C LEU A 23 -47.77 71.67 -16.61
N GLY A 24 -46.93 71.58 -15.58
CA GLY A 24 -45.60 70.98 -15.65
C GLY A 24 -45.64 69.50 -16.00
N MET A 25 -46.52 68.72 -15.36
CA MET A 25 -46.72 67.30 -15.70
C MET A 25 -47.32 67.13 -17.11
N ALA A 26 -48.28 67.96 -17.51
CA ALA A 26 -48.87 67.90 -18.85
C ALA A 26 -47.87 68.33 -19.95
N ALA A 27 -46.95 69.24 -19.64
CA ALA A 27 -45.86 69.67 -20.52
C ALA A 27 -44.62 68.76 -20.45
N GLY A 28 -44.63 67.70 -19.64
CA GLY A 28 -43.49 66.79 -19.50
C GLY A 28 -42.28 67.36 -18.76
N ALA A 29 -42.44 68.49 -18.05
CA ALA A 29 -41.39 69.13 -17.28
C ALA A 29 -41.00 68.23 -16.08
N GLY A 30 -39.91 67.48 -16.25
CA GLY A 30 -39.43 66.45 -15.33
C GLY A 30 -38.87 65.21 -16.04
N ARG A 31 -39.11 65.05 -17.35
CA ARG A 31 -38.46 64.00 -18.17
C ARG A 31 -36.99 64.37 -18.40
N GLN A 32 -36.08 63.59 -17.83
CA GLN A 32 -34.68 63.63 -18.21
C GLN A 32 -34.50 62.92 -19.55
N ASP A 33 -33.89 63.60 -20.51
CA ASP A 33 -33.53 63.01 -21.79
C ASP A 33 -32.42 61.98 -21.55
N ARG A 34 -32.74 60.69 -21.69
CA ARG A 34 -31.81 59.56 -21.57
C ARG A 34 -31.52 58.97 -22.95
N THR A 35 -31.22 59.84 -23.93
CA THR A 35 -30.79 59.38 -25.27
C THR A 35 -29.43 58.67 -25.23
N VAL A 36 -28.59 58.97 -24.23
CA VAL A 36 -27.24 58.42 -24.09
C VAL A 36 -27.20 57.49 -22.87
N LEU A 37 -26.88 56.21 -23.12
CA LEU A 37 -26.65 55.20 -22.10
C LEU A 37 -25.14 54.95 -21.97
N ILE A 38 -24.63 54.90 -20.74
CA ILE A 38 -23.21 54.66 -20.47
C ILE A 38 -22.96 53.15 -20.51
N ARG A 39 -21.95 52.71 -21.25
CA ARG A 39 -21.55 51.29 -21.33
C ARG A 39 -20.77 50.88 -20.09
N ASN A 40 -20.78 49.59 -19.74
CA ASN A 40 -19.84 49.06 -18.76
C ASN A 40 -18.39 49.15 -19.27
N PRO A 41 -17.39 49.25 -18.37
CA PRO A 41 -15.97 49.07 -18.67
C PRO A 41 -15.67 47.72 -19.34
N HIS A 42 -14.46 47.58 -19.89
CA HIS A 42 -13.99 46.35 -20.55
C HIS A 42 -14.03 45.16 -19.59
N GLY A 43 -14.61 44.02 -20.01
CA GLY A 43 -14.64 42.76 -19.26
C GLY A 43 -15.81 42.58 -18.28
N GLU A 44 -16.71 43.57 -18.17
CA GLU A 44 -17.86 43.54 -17.25
C GLU A 44 -19.18 43.11 -17.92
N GLY A 45 -19.17 42.82 -19.23
CA GLY A 45 -20.31 42.25 -19.94
C GLY A 45 -21.46 43.22 -20.20
N THR A 46 -22.62 42.68 -20.62
CA THR A 46 -23.75 43.48 -21.13
C THR A 46 -24.57 44.10 -19.99
N ALA A 47 -24.76 45.43 -20.03
CA ALA A 47 -25.64 46.17 -19.13
C ALA A 47 -27.07 46.23 -19.68
N LEU A 48 -28.07 46.07 -18.80
CA LEU A 48 -29.50 46.12 -19.16
C LEU A 48 -30.12 47.41 -18.62
N TYR A 49 -30.58 48.29 -19.52
CA TYR A 49 -31.21 49.56 -19.15
C TYR A 49 -32.70 49.55 -19.45
N GLU A 50 -33.55 49.81 -18.46
CA GLU A 50 -34.99 50.03 -18.71
C GLU A 50 -35.25 51.48 -19.13
N VAL A 51 -35.73 51.67 -20.37
CA VAL A 51 -36.05 52.98 -20.94
C VAL A 51 -37.52 53.00 -21.39
N THR A 52 -38.22 54.11 -21.17
CA THR A 52 -39.59 54.30 -21.67
C THR A 52 -39.54 55.06 -22.98
N VAL A 53 -39.97 54.42 -24.07
CA VAL A 53 -39.92 54.98 -25.43
C VAL A 53 -41.32 55.44 -25.85
N ASN A 54 -41.43 56.70 -26.28
CA ASN A 54 -42.64 57.27 -26.85
C ASN A 54 -42.50 57.36 -28.38
N GLY A 55 -43.54 56.98 -29.14
CA GLY A 55 -43.53 56.94 -30.62
C GLY A 55 -43.17 55.60 -31.24
N LEU A 56 -42.73 54.60 -30.45
CA LEU A 56 -42.52 53.23 -30.92
C LEU A 56 -43.86 52.49 -31.16
N LEU A 57 -44.87 52.78 -30.33
CA LEU A 57 -46.25 52.30 -30.42
C LEU A 57 -47.20 53.44 -30.04
N GLU A 58 -48.51 53.27 -30.26
CA GLU A 58 -49.55 54.27 -29.90
C GLU A 58 -49.57 54.64 -28.41
N ARG A 59 -48.91 53.86 -27.55
CA ARG A 59 -48.75 54.12 -26.11
C ARG A 59 -47.28 54.07 -25.72
N GLU A 60 -46.91 54.86 -24.71
CA GLU A 60 -45.57 54.82 -24.12
C GLU A 60 -45.25 53.40 -23.65
N THR A 61 -44.15 52.84 -24.16
CA THR A 61 -43.79 51.44 -23.96
C THR A 61 -42.44 51.36 -23.26
N LYS A 62 -42.36 50.58 -22.18
CA LYS A 62 -41.10 50.30 -21.49
C LYS A 62 -40.35 49.21 -22.25
N VAL A 63 -39.09 49.49 -22.58
CA VAL A 63 -38.21 48.57 -23.31
C VAL A 63 -36.92 48.42 -22.51
N THR A 64 -36.45 47.19 -22.37
CA THR A 64 -35.12 46.89 -21.82
C THR A 64 -34.13 46.89 -22.97
N VAL A 65 -33.20 47.84 -22.96
CA VAL A 65 -32.15 47.99 -23.97
C VAL A 65 -30.88 47.31 -23.46
N PRO A 66 -30.42 46.21 -24.09
CA PRO A 66 -29.10 45.65 -23.82
C PRO A 66 -28.03 46.55 -24.44
N VAL A 67 -27.09 46.99 -23.62
CA VAL A 67 -25.93 47.79 -24.03
C VAL A 67 -24.69 46.96 -23.76
N GLY A 68 -24.03 46.50 -24.82
CA GLY A 68 -22.77 45.79 -24.72
C GLY A 68 -21.68 46.65 -24.07
N GLU A 69 -20.65 45.99 -23.55
CA GLU A 69 -19.49 46.66 -22.96
C GLU A 69 -18.75 47.58 -23.96
N ARG A 70 -17.83 48.39 -23.43
CA ARG A 70 -16.95 49.19 -24.28
C ARG A 70 -15.99 48.25 -25.01
N THR A 71 -15.97 48.32 -26.34
CA THR A 71 -14.92 47.72 -27.18
C THR A 71 -13.97 48.83 -27.61
N TYR A 72 -12.69 48.52 -27.81
CA TYR A 72 -11.76 49.50 -28.35
C TYR A 72 -12.17 49.87 -29.78
N THR A 73 -11.95 51.11 -30.17
CA THR A 73 -11.98 51.45 -31.60
C THR A 73 -10.72 50.92 -32.28
N ALA A 74 -10.74 50.67 -33.59
CA ALA A 74 -9.59 50.11 -34.31
C ALA A 74 -8.29 50.90 -34.07
N ASP A 75 -8.37 52.24 -34.07
CA ASP A 75 -7.22 53.12 -33.82
C ASP A 75 -6.75 53.11 -32.36
N GLU A 76 -7.64 52.87 -31.39
CA GLU A 76 -7.29 52.74 -29.97
C GLU A 76 -6.67 51.37 -29.67
N ALA A 77 -7.22 50.30 -30.26
CA ALA A 77 -6.71 48.94 -30.14
C ALA A 77 -5.30 48.82 -30.72
N GLU A 78 -5.04 49.44 -31.88
CA GLU A 78 -3.73 49.48 -32.50
C GLU A 78 -2.67 50.11 -31.60
N ARG A 79 -2.96 51.28 -31.01
CA ARG A 79 -2.04 51.95 -30.08
C ARG A 79 -1.81 51.14 -28.80
N LEU A 80 -2.85 50.51 -28.29
CA LEU A 80 -2.77 49.68 -27.09
C LEU A 80 -1.92 48.42 -27.34
N PHE A 81 -2.09 47.79 -28.51
CA PHE A 81 -1.27 46.65 -28.88
C PHE A 81 0.19 47.04 -29.12
N ASP A 82 0.48 48.22 -29.68
CA ASP A 82 1.85 48.72 -29.82
C ASP A 82 2.51 48.92 -28.43
N GLU A 83 1.77 49.49 -27.47
CA GLU A 83 2.24 49.67 -26.09
C GLU A 83 2.49 48.33 -25.39
N ILE A 84 1.58 47.36 -25.58
CA ILE A 84 1.72 46.01 -25.04
C ILE A 84 2.91 45.28 -25.66
N GLU A 85 3.16 45.43 -26.96
CA GLU A 85 4.30 44.80 -27.63
C GLU A 85 5.65 45.28 -27.07
N GLU A 86 5.75 46.54 -26.63
CA GLU A 86 6.97 47.06 -25.99
C GLU A 86 7.15 46.60 -24.53
N GLU A 87 6.05 46.30 -23.82
CA GLU A 87 6.07 45.92 -22.41
C GLU A 87 6.04 44.41 -22.17
N LEU A 88 5.42 43.66 -23.08
CA LEU A 88 5.23 42.22 -23.00
C LEU A 88 6.55 41.45 -22.79
N PRO A 89 7.65 41.75 -23.52
CA PRO A 89 8.92 41.05 -23.31
C PRO A 89 9.53 41.29 -21.92
N LYS A 90 9.20 42.39 -21.24
CA LYS A 90 9.68 42.67 -19.88
C LYS A 90 8.88 41.93 -18.83
N ARG A 91 7.59 41.67 -19.10
CA ARG A 91 6.66 41.07 -18.15
C ARG A 91 6.82 39.55 -18.04
N ILE A 92 7.21 38.90 -19.13
CA ILE A 92 7.34 37.43 -19.21
C ILE A 92 8.65 36.86 -18.68
N LEU A 93 9.61 37.72 -18.29
CA LEU A 93 10.98 37.33 -17.94
C LEU A 93 11.07 36.38 -16.73
N GLY A 94 10.12 36.44 -15.79
CA GLY A 94 10.21 35.70 -14.53
C GLY A 94 11.53 36.02 -13.78
N GLU A 95 12.34 34.99 -13.53
CA GLU A 95 13.66 35.12 -12.89
C GLU A 95 14.82 35.44 -13.86
N ASN A 96 14.55 35.52 -15.17
CA ASN A 96 15.56 35.73 -16.20
C ASN A 96 15.98 37.20 -16.30
N ALA A 97 17.26 37.44 -16.59
CA ALA A 97 17.80 38.80 -16.70
C ALA A 97 17.35 39.54 -17.98
N SER A 98 17.12 38.82 -19.08
CA SER A 98 16.60 39.39 -20.34
C SER A 98 16.01 38.31 -21.25
N ILE A 99 15.21 38.70 -22.24
CA ILE A 99 14.64 37.80 -23.27
C ILE A 99 15.73 37.17 -24.16
N HIS A 100 16.91 37.78 -24.22
CA HIS A 100 18.07 37.27 -24.94
C HIS A 100 18.97 36.38 -24.06
N GLN A 101 18.57 36.12 -22.81
CA GLN A 101 19.27 35.26 -21.87
C GLN A 101 18.25 34.53 -20.99
N VAL A 102 17.50 33.61 -21.59
CA VAL A 102 16.51 32.78 -20.90
C VAL A 102 17.14 31.46 -20.52
N ARG A 103 17.13 31.13 -19.22
CA ARG A 103 17.67 29.88 -18.65
C ARG A 103 16.68 29.19 -17.73
N THR A 104 15.78 29.94 -17.12
CA THR A 104 14.72 29.46 -16.24
C THR A 104 13.37 29.68 -16.88
N ASP A 105 12.33 29.02 -16.36
CA ASP A 105 10.97 29.08 -16.89
C ASP A 105 10.45 30.53 -17.03
N LEU A 106 9.71 30.78 -18.11
CA LEU A 106 9.09 32.06 -18.44
C LEU A 106 7.69 32.15 -17.81
N GLU A 107 7.29 33.37 -17.44
CA GLU A 107 5.94 33.64 -16.90
C GLU A 107 4.99 34.07 -18.01
N LEU A 108 4.37 33.11 -18.68
CA LEU A 108 3.42 33.37 -19.77
C LEU A 108 2.05 33.76 -19.22
N ILE A 109 1.75 35.06 -19.19
CA ILE A 109 0.44 35.58 -18.79
C ILE A 109 -0.63 35.25 -19.84
N THR A 110 -1.82 34.84 -19.42
CA THR A 110 -2.95 34.55 -20.33
C THR A 110 -4.00 35.66 -20.36
N GLN A 111 -3.96 36.58 -19.39
CA GLN A 111 -4.88 37.70 -19.28
C GLN A 111 -4.15 38.91 -18.70
N TRP A 112 -4.41 40.07 -19.28
CA TRP A 112 -3.88 41.36 -18.81
C TRP A 112 -5.04 42.23 -18.31
N ASP A 113 -5.39 42.07 -17.04
CA ASP A 113 -6.58 42.68 -16.42
C ASP A 113 -6.63 44.21 -16.55
N GLU A 114 -5.48 44.89 -16.49
CA GLU A 114 -5.39 46.35 -16.59
C GLU A 114 -5.91 46.90 -17.93
N TYR A 115 -5.77 46.11 -18.99
CA TYR A 115 -6.19 46.47 -20.35
C TYR A 115 -7.35 45.61 -20.87
N GLY A 116 -7.80 44.62 -20.11
CA GLY A 116 -8.87 43.69 -20.52
C GLY A 116 -8.51 42.87 -21.75
N ILE A 117 -7.24 42.54 -21.95
CA ILE A 117 -6.75 41.79 -23.12
C ILE A 117 -6.45 40.35 -22.73
N GLU A 118 -6.91 39.41 -23.55
CA GLU A 118 -6.53 38.00 -23.47
C GLU A 118 -5.30 37.73 -24.33
N LEU A 119 -4.40 36.90 -23.82
CA LEU A 119 -3.18 36.48 -24.49
C LEU A 119 -3.18 34.98 -24.70
N GLN A 120 -2.99 34.54 -25.93
CA GLN A 120 -2.80 33.15 -26.28
C GLN A 120 -1.40 32.94 -26.87
N TRP A 121 -0.67 31.96 -26.33
CA TRP A 121 0.71 31.68 -26.73
C TRP A 121 0.78 30.57 -27.77
N GLU A 122 1.50 30.84 -28.86
CA GLU A 122 1.87 29.88 -29.89
C GLU A 122 3.38 29.66 -29.84
N THR A 123 3.79 28.40 -29.61
CA THR A 123 5.19 27.98 -29.55
C THR A 123 5.44 26.80 -30.50
N ASP A 124 6.69 26.64 -30.94
CA ASP A 124 7.16 25.46 -31.65
C ASP A 124 7.26 24.21 -30.76
N GLY A 125 7.17 24.40 -29.43
CA GLY A 125 7.21 23.35 -28.41
C GLY A 125 8.56 22.66 -28.25
N ARG A 126 9.61 23.18 -28.88
CA ARG A 126 10.93 22.53 -28.92
C ARG A 126 11.80 22.90 -27.73
N LEU A 127 11.86 24.20 -27.41
CA LEU A 127 12.66 24.73 -26.30
C LEU A 127 11.80 25.41 -25.23
N VAL A 128 10.61 25.87 -25.58
CA VAL A 128 9.66 26.46 -24.62
C VAL A 128 8.28 25.89 -24.91
N ASP A 129 7.58 25.39 -23.90
CA ASP A 129 6.19 24.94 -24.06
C ASP A 129 5.16 26.06 -23.80
N GLY A 130 3.89 25.80 -24.12
CA GLY A 130 2.81 26.77 -23.97
C GLY A 130 2.47 27.15 -22.52
N LEU A 131 3.14 26.53 -21.53
CA LEU A 131 3.05 26.88 -20.11
C LEU A 131 4.25 27.72 -19.64
N GLY A 132 5.21 27.99 -20.53
CA GLY A 132 6.40 28.76 -20.22
C GLY A 132 7.57 27.94 -19.69
N LYS A 133 7.48 26.61 -19.70
CA LYS A 133 8.60 25.78 -19.25
C LYS A 133 9.71 25.73 -20.29
N VAL A 134 10.94 25.95 -19.85
CA VAL A 134 12.12 26.05 -20.72
C VAL A 134 12.93 24.75 -20.67
N TYR A 135 13.22 24.19 -21.84
CA TYR A 135 14.01 22.98 -22.03
C TYR A 135 15.38 23.35 -22.61
N GLY A 136 16.32 23.69 -21.73
CA GLY A 136 17.69 24.10 -22.11
C GLY A 136 18.70 22.95 -22.22
N ASP A 137 18.29 21.70 -21.97
CA ASP A 137 19.17 20.53 -21.97
C ASP A 137 19.67 20.22 -23.39
N GLY A 138 21.00 20.29 -23.59
CA GLY A 138 21.63 20.03 -24.88
C GLY A 138 21.73 21.24 -25.83
N VAL A 139 21.36 22.44 -25.37
CA VAL A 139 21.56 23.69 -26.13
C VAL A 139 23.03 24.12 -26.10
N ALA A 140 23.53 24.65 -27.21
CA ALA A 140 24.91 25.12 -27.34
C ALA A 140 25.22 26.28 -26.37
N PRO A 141 26.49 26.47 -25.96
CA PRO A 141 26.89 27.56 -25.04
C PRO A 141 26.54 28.97 -25.55
N GLU A 142 26.49 29.15 -26.88
CA GLU A 142 26.10 30.39 -27.56
C GLU A 142 24.60 30.70 -27.46
N GLY A 143 23.78 29.72 -27.04
CA GLY A 143 22.33 29.79 -26.98
C GLY A 143 21.66 29.55 -28.32
N GLU A 144 20.39 29.21 -28.27
CA GLU A 144 19.56 28.97 -29.45
C GLU A 144 18.37 29.94 -29.46
N GLN A 145 18.15 30.58 -30.61
CA GLN A 145 17.06 31.53 -30.80
C GLN A 145 15.77 30.81 -31.17
N VAL A 146 14.67 31.21 -30.53
CA VAL A 146 13.31 30.73 -30.80
C VAL A 146 12.37 31.92 -30.88
N GLU A 147 11.40 31.84 -31.79
CA GLU A 147 10.32 32.81 -31.89
C GLU A 147 9.12 32.31 -31.08
N LEU A 148 8.71 33.10 -30.09
CA LEU A 148 7.49 32.88 -29.32
C LEU A 148 6.42 33.86 -29.82
N ALA A 149 5.27 33.36 -30.27
CA ALA A 149 4.20 34.22 -30.76
C ALA A 149 3.09 34.38 -29.71
N ALA A 150 2.71 35.61 -29.42
CA ALA A 150 1.56 35.96 -28.58
C ALA A 150 0.44 36.51 -29.46
N VAL A 151 -0.76 35.95 -29.34
CA VAL A 151 -1.98 36.47 -29.95
C VAL A 151 -2.72 37.29 -28.89
N LEU A 152 -2.74 38.61 -29.08
CA LEU A 152 -3.47 39.58 -28.26
C LEU A 152 -4.90 39.70 -28.79
N SER A 153 -5.90 39.57 -27.92
CA SER A 153 -7.31 39.76 -28.27
C SER A 153 -8.04 40.63 -27.26
N ASP A 154 -8.79 41.61 -27.75
CA ASP A 154 -9.77 42.38 -26.96
C ASP A 154 -11.22 41.86 -27.18
N GLY A 155 -11.36 40.72 -27.84
CA GLY A 155 -12.63 40.10 -28.24
C GLY A 155 -13.19 40.57 -29.58
N SER A 156 -12.72 41.69 -30.15
CA SER A 156 -13.15 42.22 -31.47
C SER A 156 -12.00 42.33 -32.47
N HIS A 157 -10.79 42.52 -31.99
CA HIS A 157 -9.56 42.71 -32.74
C HIS A 157 -8.50 41.75 -32.21
N GLU A 158 -7.77 41.11 -33.13
CA GLU A 158 -6.68 40.20 -32.81
C GLU A 158 -5.38 40.68 -33.45
N ARG A 159 -4.27 40.60 -32.72
CA ARG A 159 -2.92 40.86 -33.25
C ARG A 159 -1.95 39.79 -32.78
N ARG A 160 -1.17 39.26 -33.73
CA ARG A 160 -0.05 38.37 -33.45
C ARG A 160 1.24 39.18 -33.31
N CYS A 161 1.88 39.07 -32.16
CA CYS A 161 3.19 39.64 -31.86
C CYS A 161 4.22 38.49 -31.78
N GLY A 162 5.36 38.62 -32.47
CA GLY A 162 6.46 37.67 -32.41
C GLY A 162 7.58 38.19 -31.50
N ILE A 163 7.97 37.39 -30.50
CA ILE A 163 9.03 37.72 -29.55
C ILE A 163 10.20 36.77 -29.81
N GLU A 164 11.35 37.32 -30.19
CA GLU A 164 12.58 36.55 -30.32
C GLU A 164 13.22 36.34 -28.94
N ILE A 165 13.27 35.09 -28.50
CA ILE A 165 13.90 34.67 -27.25
C ILE A 165 15.17 33.87 -27.53
N THR A 166 16.19 34.04 -26.70
CA THR A 166 17.41 33.21 -26.77
C THR A 166 17.49 32.33 -25.53
N VAL A 167 17.34 31.02 -25.72
CA VAL A 167 17.46 30.03 -24.65
C VAL A 167 18.92 29.62 -24.52
N LEU A 168 19.45 29.69 -23.30
CA LEU A 168 20.79 29.27 -22.95
C LEU A 168 20.73 28.01 -22.08
N PRO A 169 21.77 27.16 -22.11
CA PRO A 169 21.81 25.96 -21.28
C PRO A 169 21.69 26.30 -19.79
N PRO A 170 21.20 25.38 -18.94
CA PRO A 170 21.12 25.62 -17.50
C PRO A 170 22.51 25.88 -16.90
N PHE A 171 22.55 26.56 -15.75
CA PHE A 171 23.80 26.67 -14.99
C PHE A 171 24.17 25.29 -14.46
N LEU A 172 25.23 24.69 -15.01
CA LEU A 172 25.81 23.49 -14.43
C LEU A 172 26.34 23.83 -13.04
N THR A 173 25.82 23.14 -12.03
CA THR A 173 26.42 23.13 -10.70
C THR A 173 27.86 22.59 -10.77
N GLY A 174 28.69 22.89 -9.77
CA GLY A 174 30.07 22.37 -9.73
C GLY A 174 30.15 20.85 -9.85
N GLU A 175 29.11 20.12 -9.43
CA GLU A 175 28.99 18.67 -9.55
C GLU A 175 28.62 18.24 -10.98
N GLU A 176 27.67 18.91 -11.62
CA GLU A 176 27.23 18.61 -13.00
C GLU A 176 28.33 18.92 -14.04
N LEU A 177 29.14 19.96 -13.83
CA LEU A 177 30.30 20.25 -14.68
C LEU A 177 31.35 19.14 -14.60
N GLU A 178 31.50 18.51 -13.44
CA GLU A 178 32.42 17.39 -13.25
C GLU A 178 31.89 16.11 -13.91
N VAL A 179 30.57 15.91 -13.90
CA VAL A 179 29.91 14.84 -14.66
C VAL A 179 30.11 15.05 -16.16
N GLU A 180 29.90 16.25 -16.71
CA GLU A 180 30.10 16.49 -18.14
C GLU A 180 31.56 16.28 -18.56
N ARG A 181 32.53 16.73 -17.74
CA ARG A 181 33.97 16.45 -17.99
C ARG A 181 34.30 14.96 -17.96
N PHE A 182 33.66 14.20 -17.07
CA PHE A 182 33.79 12.75 -17.05
C PHE A 182 33.20 12.12 -18.32
N LEU A 183 32.02 12.58 -18.76
CA LEU A 183 31.40 12.11 -20.01
C LEU A 183 32.23 12.46 -21.24
N GLU A 184 32.85 13.65 -21.30
CA GLU A 184 33.79 14.03 -22.36
C GLU A 184 34.99 13.07 -22.42
N GLN A 185 35.55 12.70 -21.26
CA GLN A 185 36.62 11.69 -21.20
C GLN A 185 36.13 10.32 -21.70
N VAL A 186 34.94 9.89 -21.29
CA VAL A 186 34.33 8.62 -21.75
C VAL A 186 34.12 8.64 -23.28
N ARG A 187 33.62 9.74 -23.85
CA ARG A 187 33.44 9.91 -25.31
C ARG A 187 34.78 9.87 -26.07
N ALA A 188 35.81 10.48 -25.51
CA ALA A 188 37.16 10.45 -26.08
C ALA A 188 37.75 9.02 -26.05
N GLU A 189 37.55 8.30 -24.95
CA GLU A 189 37.97 6.90 -24.81
C GLU A 189 37.18 5.97 -25.73
N ASP A 190 35.89 6.21 -25.96
CA ASP A 190 35.06 5.46 -26.90
C ASP A 190 35.55 5.60 -28.35
N THR A 191 35.79 6.85 -28.77
CA THR A 191 36.36 7.16 -30.09
C THR A 191 37.74 6.53 -30.28
N ALA A 192 38.54 6.44 -29.20
CA ALA A 192 39.89 5.87 -29.25
C ALA A 192 39.91 4.34 -29.20
N GLN A 193 39.00 3.69 -28.46
CA GLN A 193 38.94 2.24 -28.31
C GLN A 193 38.31 1.57 -29.54
N GLY A 194 37.11 2.01 -29.93
CA GLY A 194 36.33 1.44 -31.03
C GLY A 194 35.98 -0.06 -30.90
N GLY A 195 34.79 -0.45 -31.37
CA GLY A 195 34.36 -1.87 -31.46
C GLY A 195 33.15 -2.21 -30.59
N ASP A 196 32.92 -3.50 -30.36
CA ASP A 196 31.68 -4.02 -29.76
C ASP A 196 31.56 -3.77 -28.24
N SER A 197 32.60 -3.25 -27.58
CA SER A 197 32.60 -3.00 -26.13
C SER A 197 33.49 -1.85 -25.72
N LEU A 198 32.97 -0.95 -24.88
CA LEU A 198 33.71 0.16 -24.27
C LEU A 198 34.20 -0.19 -22.87
N ARG A 199 35.50 -0.04 -22.60
CA ARG A 199 36.03 -0.10 -21.24
C ARG A 199 35.99 1.29 -20.62
N LEU A 200 35.25 1.43 -19.53
CA LEU A 200 35.13 2.67 -18.78
C LEU A 200 36.43 3.02 -18.00
N PRO A 201 36.71 4.31 -17.75
CA PRO A 201 37.89 4.75 -17.03
C PRO A 201 37.95 4.18 -15.61
N GLY A 202 39.10 3.63 -15.19
CA GLY A 202 39.28 3.14 -13.81
C GLY A 202 39.48 4.25 -12.77
N SER A 203 39.79 5.48 -13.20
CA SER A 203 39.96 6.63 -12.34
C SER A 203 39.59 7.94 -13.03
N PHE A 204 39.12 8.91 -12.24
CA PHE A 204 38.86 10.28 -12.68
C PHE A 204 39.46 11.23 -11.65
N LYS A 205 40.32 12.15 -12.11
CA LYS A 205 41.05 13.14 -11.27
C LYS A 205 41.74 12.55 -10.03
N GLY A 206 42.30 11.35 -10.14
CA GLY A 206 43.03 10.68 -9.04
C GLY A 206 42.15 9.86 -8.08
N ASN A 207 40.82 9.88 -8.25
CA ASN A 207 39.91 9.00 -7.52
C ASN A 207 39.66 7.71 -8.32
N ALA A 208 39.73 6.55 -7.66
CA ALA A 208 39.35 5.27 -8.27
C ALA A 208 37.83 5.19 -8.42
N LEU A 209 37.37 4.81 -9.61
CA LEU A 209 35.94 4.68 -9.92
C LEU A 209 35.50 3.23 -9.85
N SER A 210 34.26 3.01 -9.39
CA SER A 210 33.63 1.70 -9.37
C SER A 210 32.23 1.82 -9.98
N TYR A 211 31.90 0.90 -10.87
CA TYR A 211 30.66 0.89 -11.63
C TYR A 211 29.79 -0.28 -11.16
N TYR A 212 28.52 -0.01 -10.92
CA TYR A 212 27.54 -0.99 -10.43
C TYR A 212 26.26 -0.87 -11.24
N ASP A 213 25.66 -2.02 -11.59
CA ASP A 213 24.33 -2.03 -12.18
C ASP A 213 23.28 -1.73 -11.08
N PRO A 214 22.34 -0.80 -11.33
CA PRO A 214 21.27 -0.50 -10.38
C PRO A 214 20.32 -1.68 -10.16
N GLU A 215 20.22 -2.60 -11.13
CA GLU A 215 19.36 -3.80 -11.09
C GLU A 215 20.11 -5.05 -10.61
N GLY A 216 21.01 -4.89 -9.63
CA GLY A 216 21.71 -6.03 -9.02
C GLY A 216 20.75 -7.09 -8.47
N ALA A 217 21.22 -8.35 -8.42
CA ALA A 217 20.42 -9.47 -7.93
C ALA A 217 19.72 -9.13 -6.60
N PRO A 218 18.44 -9.50 -6.41
CA PRO A 218 17.66 -9.14 -5.22
C PRO A 218 18.16 -9.89 -3.97
N LEU A 219 19.25 -9.38 -3.38
CA LEU A 219 19.84 -9.92 -2.14
C LEU A 219 18.88 -9.79 -0.94
N TRP A 220 17.80 -9.00 -1.07
CA TRP A 220 16.74 -8.88 -0.07
C TRP A 220 16.00 -10.19 0.21
N ALA A 221 16.06 -11.18 -0.69
CA ALA A 221 15.43 -12.48 -0.50
C ALA A 221 16.22 -13.42 0.46
N LEU A 222 17.51 -13.19 0.66
CA LEU A 222 18.37 -14.02 1.54
C LEU A 222 17.88 -14.10 3.01
N PRO A 223 17.52 -13.00 3.70
CA PRO A 223 17.01 -13.08 5.07
C PRO A 223 15.70 -13.88 5.17
N PHE A 224 14.84 -13.83 4.15
CA PHE A 224 13.61 -14.62 4.10
C PHE A 224 13.90 -16.14 4.08
N PHE A 225 14.84 -16.59 3.25
CA PHE A 225 15.27 -18.00 3.24
C PHE A 225 15.93 -18.43 4.55
N GLY A 226 16.66 -17.52 5.23
CA GLY A 226 17.21 -17.76 6.56
C GLY A 226 16.14 -18.05 7.62
N ILE A 227 15.11 -17.20 7.69
CA ILE A 227 13.97 -17.37 8.61
C ILE A 227 13.21 -18.66 8.30
N LEU A 228 12.94 -18.92 7.02
CA LEU A 228 12.23 -20.13 6.59
C LEU A 228 12.96 -21.39 7.05
N THR A 229 14.28 -21.43 6.88
CA THR A 229 15.11 -22.58 7.29
C THR A 229 15.07 -22.79 8.80
N ALA A 230 15.14 -21.71 9.60
CA ALA A 230 15.06 -21.80 11.06
C ALA A 230 13.72 -22.37 11.53
N VAL A 231 12.60 -21.93 10.93
CA VAL A 231 11.26 -22.45 11.25
C VAL A 231 11.16 -23.94 10.89
N PHE A 232 11.66 -24.34 9.72
CA PHE A 232 11.66 -25.76 9.30
C PHE A 232 12.45 -26.66 10.25
N LEU A 233 13.60 -26.19 10.74
CA LEU A 233 14.41 -26.94 11.72
C LEU A 233 13.65 -27.13 13.04
N GLU A 234 13.03 -26.07 13.56
CA GLU A 234 12.28 -26.17 14.81
C GLU A 234 11.05 -27.09 14.70
N VAL A 235 10.30 -27.00 13.60
CA VAL A 235 9.16 -27.91 13.33
C VAL A 235 9.64 -29.36 13.25
N ARG A 236 10.77 -29.61 12.56
CA ARG A 236 11.34 -30.95 12.43
C ARG A 236 11.70 -31.54 13.80
N GLU A 237 12.34 -30.78 14.68
CA GLU A 237 12.69 -31.25 16.02
C GLU A 237 11.48 -31.55 16.91
N ARG A 238 10.45 -30.70 16.85
CA ARG A 238 9.20 -30.90 17.58
C ARG A 238 8.48 -32.15 17.09
N GLU A 239 8.42 -32.35 15.79
CA GLU A 239 7.84 -33.54 15.17
C GLU A 239 8.61 -34.82 15.52
N THR A 240 9.94 -34.85 15.48
CA THR A 240 10.70 -36.05 15.88
C THR A 240 10.48 -36.41 17.35
N LYS A 241 10.52 -35.43 18.26
CA LYS A 241 10.25 -35.66 19.69
C LYS A 241 8.84 -36.19 19.91
N LYS A 242 7.85 -35.60 19.24
CA LYS A 242 6.44 -36.04 19.30
C LYS A 242 6.29 -37.47 18.76
N GLN A 243 6.87 -37.77 17.60
CA GLN A 243 6.81 -39.10 16.99
C GLN A 243 7.49 -40.17 17.84
N GLN A 244 8.63 -39.87 18.47
CA GLN A 244 9.29 -40.79 19.40
C GLN A 244 8.41 -41.07 20.63
N LYS A 245 7.83 -40.03 21.24
CA LYS A 245 6.92 -40.17 22.38
C LYS A 245 5.69 -40.99 22.02
N GLU A 246 5.03 -40.66 20.91
CA GLU A 246 3.88 -41.40 20.41
C GLU A 246 4.22 -42.85 20.09
N ARG A 247 5.40 -43.11 19.50
CA ARG A 247 5.86 -44.48 19.21
C ARG A 247 6.02 -45.30 20.50
N ARG A 248 6.65 -44.73 21.53
CA ARG A 248 6.79 -45.36 22.85
C ARG A 248 5.42 -45.65 23.47
N GLU A 249 4.52 -44.67 23.49
CA GLU A 249 3.17 -44.83 24.05
C GLU A 249 2.37 -45.91 23.32
N ARG A 250 2.43 -45.95 21.97
CA ARG A 250 1.77 -46.97 21.16
C ARG A 250 2.31 -48.38 21.43
N GLU A 251 3.62 -48.52 21.61
CA GLU A 251 4.25 -49.80 21.92
C GLU A 251 3.84 -50.31 23.31
N LEU A 252 3.86 -49.42 24.31
CA LEU A 252 3.37 -49.72 25.67
C LEU A 252 1.89 -50.18 25.65
N LEU A 253 1.01 -49.47 24.93
CA LEU A 253 -0.40 -49.86 24.82
C LEU A 253 -0.60 -51.20 24.11
N ARG A 254 0.26 -51.53 23.14
CA ARG A 254 0.22 -52.81 22.42
C ARG A 254 0.64 -53.99 23.30
N ASP A 255 1.66 -53.81 24.12
CA ASP A 255 2.18 -54.87 25.00
C ASP A 255 1.33 -55.07 26.26
N TYR A 256 0.57 -54.06 26.68
CA TYR A 256 -0.22 -54.10 27.92
C TYR A 256 -1.16 -55.32 28.02
N PRO A 257 -2.01 -55.64 27.02
CA PRO A 257 -2.87 -56.82 27.08
C PRO A 257 -2.09 -58.13 27.20
N GLU A 258 -0.91 -58.21 26.57
CA GLU A 258 -0.05 -59.40 26.64
C GLU A 258 0.48 -59.61 28.06
N ILE A 259 0.93 -58.54 28.71
CA ILE A 259 1.43 -58.56 30.09
C ILE A 259 0.32 -58.96 31.06
N VAL A 260 -0.85 -58.33 30.96
CA VAL A 260 -2.00 -58.64 31.84
C VAL A 260 -2.47 -60.08 31.64
N SER A 261 -2.48 -60.58 30.41
CA SER A 261 -2.81 -61.98 30.10
C SER A 261 -1.83 -62.95 30.77
N LYS A 262 -0.52 -62.73 30.61
CA LYS A 262 0.52 -63.56 31.24
C LYS A 262 0.42 -63.55 32.77
N LEU A 263 0.24 -62.36 33.37
CA LEU A 263 0.04 -62.24 34.82
C LEU A 263 -1.19 -63.02 35.28
N THR A 264 -2.31 -62.88 34.57
CA THR A 264 -3.56 -63.59 34.89
C THR A 264 -3.39 -65.11 34.84
N VAL A 265 -2.65 -65.63 33.84
CA VAL A 265 -2.37 -67.06 33.70
C VAL A 265 -1.49 -67.57 34.85
N PHE A 266 -0.39 -66.89 35.15
CA PHE A 266 0.53 -67.29 36.21
C PHE A 266 -0.10 -67.20 37.60
N LEU A 267 -0.84 -66.13 37.89
CA LEU A 267 -1.62 -66.00 39.13
C LEU A 267 -2.70 -67.09 39.22
N GLY A 268 -3.33 -67.43 38.09
CA GLY A 268 -4.30 -68.53 38.00
C GLY A 268 -3.70 -69.91 38.25
N ALA A 269 -2.40 -70.09 37.96
CA ALA A 269 -1.63 -71.30 38.25
C ALA A 269 -1.12 -71.39 39.71
N GLY A 270 -1.45 -70.40 40.55
CA GLY A 270 -1.07 -70.38 41.96
C GLY A 270 0.26 -69.70 42.28
N LEU A 271 0.91 -69.06 41.31
CA LEU A 271 2.11 -68.25 41.57
C LEU A 271 1.74 -66.98 42.34
N THR A 272 2.67 -66.48 43.17
CA THR A 272 2.54 -65.16 43.81
C THR A 272 2.74 -64.05 42.76
N VAL A 273 2.31 -62.83 43.07
CA VAL A 273 2.50 -61.66 42.17
C VAL A 273 3.95 -61.49 41.77
N ARG A 274 4.87 -61.58 42.74
CA ARG A 274 6.31 -61.52 42.48
C ARG A 274 6.82 -62.69 41.65
N GLY A 275 6.36 -63.92 41.92
CA GLY A 275 6.75 -65.10 41.14
C GLY A 275 6.27 -65.02 39.69
N ALA A 276 5.04 -64.56 39.46
CA ALA A 276 4.50 -64.30 38.13
C ALA A 276 5.30 -63.20 37.39
N TRP A 277 5.67 -62.13 38.10
CA TRP A 277 6.48 -61.03 37.55
C TRP A 277 7.88 -61.51 37.14
N ASP A 278 8.58 -62.21 38.02
CA ASP A 278 9.90 -62.79 37.75
C ASP A 278 9.88 -63.74 36.53
N GLN A 279 8.87 -64.61 36.45
CA GLN A 279 8.72 -65.53 35.32
C GLN A 279 8.51 -64.79 33.98
N ILE A 280 7.73 -63.70 33.97
CA ILE A 280 7.52 -62.88 32.76
C ILE A 280 8.82 -62.20 32.33
N VAL A 281 9.56 -61.62 33.27
CA VAL A 281 10.85 -60.95 32.97
C VAL A 281 11.87 -61.96 32.45
N ARG A 282 12.01 -63.13 33.07
CA ARG A 282 12.92 -64.20 32.59
C ARG A 282 12.57 -64.68 31.18
N ASN A 283 11.29 -64.86 30.90
CA ASN A 283 10.83 -65.23 29.56
C ASN A 283 11.20 -64.15 28.54
N TYR A 284 11.02 -62.87 28.89
CA TYR A 284 11.42 -61.73 28.05
C TYR A 284 12.93 -61.66 27.83
N GLU A 285 13.76 -61.87 28.86
CA GLU A 285 15.22 -61.86 28.71
C GLU A 285 15.72 -62.98 27.80
N ARG A 286 15.09 -64.16 27.84
CA ARG A 286 15.36 -65.24 26.89
C ARG A 286 14.97 -64.83 25.47
N ASP A 287 13.75 -64.32 25.29
CA ASP A 287 13.25 -63.84 23.99
C ASP A 287 14.16 -62.76 23.38
N ARG A 288 14.72 -61.88 24.23
CA ARG A 288 15.67 -60.84 23.84
C ARG A 288 17.01 -61.43 23.36
N LYS A 289 17.55 -62.43 24.06
CA LYS A 289 18.78 -63.15 23.64
C LYS A 289 18.60 -63.91 22.32
N GLU A 290 17.37 -64.31 22.01
CA GLU A 290 16.98 -64.96 20.75
C GLU A 290 16.70 -63.95 19.60
N GLY A 291 16.92 -62.65 19.82
CA GLY A 291 16.85 -61.64 18.76
C GLY A 291 15.47 -60.99 18.55
N LYS A 292 14.50 -61.17 19.46
CA LYS A 292 13.14 -60.58 19.32
C LYS A 292 13.05 -59.06 19.62
N GLY A 293 14.20 -58.40 19.81
CA GLY A 293 14.30 -56.95 20.04
C GLY A 293 13.93 -56.50 21.46
N GLU A 294 14.20 -55.24 21.76
CA GLU A 294 13.82 -54.61 23.03
C GLU A 294 12.38 -54.10 22.98
N ARG A 295 11.65 -54.23 24.09
CA ARG A 295 10.28 -53.71 24.24
C ARG A 295 10.13 -52.86 25.48
N TYR A 296 9.61 -51.63 25.34
CA TYR A 296 9.59 -50.65 26.44
C TYR A 296 8.89 -51.16 27.70
N ALA A 297 7.73 -51.82 27.56
CA ALA A 297 6.95 -52.28 28.72
C ALA A 297 7.72 -53.33 29.54
N TYR A 298 8.41 -54.24 28.85
CA TYR A 298 9.16 -55.33 29.47
C TYR A 298 10.50 -54.88 30.05
N GLU A 299 11.16 -53.89 29.44
CA GLU A 299 12.35 -53.25 30.02
C GLU A 299 12.00 -52.57 31.36
N GLU A 300 10.88 -51.85 31.43
CA GLU A 300 10.38 -51.25 32.67
C GLU A 300 10.03 -52.32 33.72
N MET A 301 9.48 -53.47 33.31
CA MET A 301 9.25 -54.62 34.20
C MET A 301 10.56 -55.23 34.73
N ARG A 302 11.61 -55.33 33.90
CA ARG A 302 12.94 -55.81 34.32
C ARG A 302 13.57 -54.86 35.32
N GLU A 303 13.52 -53.55 35.06
CA GLU A 303 14.03 -52.55 36.01
C GLU A 303 13.30 -52.62 37.35
N THR A 304 11.99 -52.81 37.32
CA THR A 304 11.16 -53.02 38.51
C THR A 304 11.57 -54.25 39.31
N LEU A 305 11.86 -55.37 38.64
CA LEU A 305 12.36 -56.58 39.31
C LEU A 305 13.71 -56.31 39.98
N GLY A 306 14.63 -55.63 39.28
CA GLY A 306 15.92 -55.23 39.84
C GLY A 306 15.81 -54.28 41.04
N GLN A 307 14.80 -53.40 41.07
CA GLN A 307 14.50 -52.56 42.23
C GLN A 307 14.08 -53.40 43.45
N MET A 308 13.24 -54.41 43.24
CA MET A 308 12.79 -55.32 44.30
C MET A 308 13.92 -56.17 44.87
N GLU A 309 14.86 -56.61 44.02
CA GLU A 309 16.07 -57.31 44.43
C GLU A 309 16.99 -56.43 45.28
N LYS A 310 17.01 -55.11 45.00
CA LYS A 310 17.74 -54.09 45.77
C LYS A 310 17.01 -53.65 47.06
N LYS A 311 16.12 -54.50 47.60
CA LYS A 311 15.37 -54.27 48.86
C LYS A 311 14.38 -53.09 48.82
N ILE A 312 14.01 -52.57 47.65
CA ILE A 312 12.88 -51.62 47.57
C ILE A 312 11.58 -52.40 47.84
N PRO A 313 10.68 -51.91 48.70
CA PRO A 313 9.41 -52.58 48.96
C PRO A 313 8.60 -52.79 47.68
N GLU A 314 8.10 -54.02 47.46
CA GLU A 314 7.42 -54.42 46.22
C GLU A 314 6.27 -53.47 45.84
N GLY A 315 5.45 -53.04 46.81
CA GLY A 315 4.36 -52.09 46.56
C GLY A 315 4.86 -50.76 45.98
N LYS A 316 5.97 -50.22 46.49
CA LYS A 316 6.58 -49.00 45.97
C LYS A 316 7.16 -49.22 44.56
N ALA A 317 7.80 -50.36 44.34
CA ALA A 317 8.34 -50.72 43.03
C ALA A 317 7.24 -50.85 41.95
N TYR A 318 6.08 -51.46 42.28
CA TYR A 318 4.94 -51.52 41.35
C TYR A 318 4.36 -50.12 41.05
N GLN A 319 4.24 -49.24 42.05
CA GLN A 319 3.80 -47.86 41.81
C GLN A 319 4.77 -47.07 40.92
N GLU A 320 6.08 -47.20 41.16
CA GLU A 320 7.11 -46.59 40.32
C GLU A 320 7.06 -47.12 38.89
N PHE A 321 6.82 -48.42 38.68
CA PHE A 321 6.58 -49.01 37.37
C PHE A 321 5.43 -48.32 36.62
N GLY A 322 4.26 -48.22 37.26
CA GLY A 322 3.10 -47.54 36.66
C GLY A 322 3.41 -46.09 36.28
N ARG A 323 4.16 -45.38 37.13
CA ARG A 323 4.59 -44.00 36.89
C ARG A 323 5.61 -43.88 35.76
N ARG A 324 6.58 -44.79 35.63
CA ARG A 324 7.57 -44.79 34.54
C ARG A 324 6.95 -45.15 33.19
N CYS A 325 6.01 -46.08 33.15
CA CYS A 325 5.21 -46.34 31.95
C CYS A 325 4.39 -45.12 31.54
N GLY A 326 3.84 -44.37 32.50
CA GLY A 326 3.23 -43.05 32.27
C GLY A 326 1.88 -43.08 31.55
N LEU A 327 1.23 -44.24 31.49
CA LEU A 327 -0.06 -44.46 30.84
C LEU A 327 -1.09 -44.97 31.85
N GLN A 328 -2.35 -44.54 31.69
CA GLN A 328 -3.45 -44.89 32.59
C GLN A 328 -3.63 -46.40 32.84
N PRO A 329 -3.59 -47.29 31.83
CA PRO A 329 -3.71 -48.74 32.05
C PRO A 329 -2.62 -49.31 32.96
N TYR A 330 -1.39 -48.81 32.85
CA TYR A 330 -0.25 -49.24 33.66
C TYR A 330 -0.32 -48.71 35.10
N LEU A 331 -0.81 -47.48 35.30
CA LEU A 331 -1.07 -46.93 36.64
C LEU A 331 -2.15 -47.72 37.39
N LYS A 332 -3.23 -48.09 36.70
CA LYS A 332 -4.27 -48.97 37.27
C LYS A 332 -3.72 -50.36 37.61
N LEU A 333 -2.95 -50.96 36.70
CA LEU A 333 -2.29 -52.25 36.92
C LEU A 333 -1.40 -52.21 38.18
N ALA A 334 -0.58 -51.17 38.31
CA ALA A 334 0.26 -50.97 39.50
C ALA A 334 -0.56 -50.93 40.80
N GLY A 335 -1.66 -50.17 40.82
CA GLY A 335 -2.57 -50.11 41.96
C GLY A 335 -3.23 -51.46 42.30
N LEU A 336 -3.64 -52.21 41.27
CA LEU A 336 -4.22 -53.54 41.44
C LEU A 336 -3.23 -54.55 42.03
N LEU A 337 -1.95 -54.49 41.60
CA LEU A 337 -0.89 -55.35 42.12
C LEU A 337 -0.53 -55.01 43.57
N GLU A 338 -0.53 -53.72 43.91
CA GLU A 338 -0.33 -53.26 45.29
C GLU A 338 -1.47 -53.71 46.21
N GLN A 339 -2.73 -53.59 45.76
CA GLN A 339 -3.91 -53.96 46.54
C GLN A 339 -4.00 -55.47 46.77
N ASN A 340 -3.68 -56.30 45.76
CA ASN A 340 -3.70 -57.76 45.91
C ASN A 340 -2.77 -58.24 47.05
N ARG A 341 -1.61 -57.60 47.22
CA ARG A 341 -0.68 -57.90 48.32
C ARG A 341 -1.32 -57.70 49.70
N ARG A 342 -2.29 -56.79 49.84
CA ARG A 342 -2.96 -56.48 51.11
C ARG A 342 -4.21 -57.34 51.38
N GLU A 343 -4.95 -57.76 50.35
CA GLU A 343 -6.31 -58.31 50.49
C GLU A 343 -6.52 -59.73 49.90
N GLY A 344 -5.57 -60.29 49.13
CA GLY A 344 -5.64 -61.66 48.60
C GLY A 344 -6.29 -61.81 47.21
N THR A 345 -6.02 -62.95 46.56
CA THR A 345 -6.13 -63.20 45.10
C THR A 345 -7.55 -63.27 44.49
N LYS A 346 -8.62 -63.37 45.29
CA LYS A 346 -9.98 -63.59 44.76
C LYS A 346 -10.57 -62.37 44.02
N ASN A 347 -10.29 -61.14 44.47
CA ASN A 347 -10.84 -59.91 43.87
C ASN A 347 -10.03 -59.42 42.64
N LEU A 348 -8.75 -59.79 42.54
CA LEU A 348 -7.90 -59.37 41.42
C LEU A 348 -8.31 -60.04 40.10
N ARG A 349 -8.76 -61.30 40.16
CA ARG A 349 -9.07 -62.08 38.95
C ARG A 349 -10.25 -61.51 38.16
N SER A 350 -11.29 -61.04 38.86
CA SER A 350 -12.45 -60.39 38.24
C SER A 350 -12.08 -58.99 37.72
N ALA A 351 -11.32 -58.21 38.50
CA ALA A 351 -10.85 -56.89 38.09
C ALA A 351 -9.96 -56.95 36.84
N MET A 352 -9.02 -57.90 36.76
CA MET A 352 -8.15 -58.05 35.59
C MET A 352 -8.88 -58.53 34.33
N ARG A 353 -9.91 -59.37 34.46
CA ARG A 353 -10.73 -59.77 33.30
C ARG A 353 -11.52 -58.60 32.72
N LEU A 354 -12.03 -57.72 33.59
CA LEU A 354 -12.74 -56.51 33.15
C LEU A 354 -11.78 -55.54 32.44
N GLU A 355 -10.59 -55.32 33.00
CA GLU A 355 -9.58 -54.43 32.40
C GLU A 355 -9.02 -54.99 31.09
N MET A 356 -8.86 -56.31 30.97
CA MET A 356 -8.46 -56.98 29.72
C MET A 356 -9.44 -56.71 28.58
N ALA A 357 -10.74 -56.77 28.85
CA ALA A 357 -11.77 -56.49 27.85
C ALA A 357 -11.69 -55.01 27.38
N ALA A 358 -11.56 -54.08 28.33
CA ALA A 358 -11.39 -52.66 28.02
C ALA A 358 -10.12 -52.37 27.21
N ALA A 359 -8.98 -52.98 27.57
CA ALA A 359 -7.72 -52.82 26.85
C ALA A 359 -7.76 -53.40 25.43
N PHE A 360 -8.53 -54.47 25.21
CA PHE A 360 -8.71 -55.05 23.88
C PHE A 360 -9.58 -54.16 22.97
N GLU A 361 -10.62 -53.54 23.54
CA GLU A 361 -11.45 -52.54 22.87
C GLU A 361 -10.63 -51.30 22.47
N GLU A 362 -9.79 -50.80 23.39
CA GLU A 362 -8.86 -49.69 23.17
C GLU A 362 -7.90 -49.98 22.00
N ARG A 363 -7.33 -51.20 21.96
CA ARG A 363 -6.45 -51.66 20.88
C ARG A 363 -7.15 -51.64 19.52
N LYS A 364 -8.43 -52.04 19.46
CA LYS A 364 -9.23 -52.02 18.23
C LYS A 364 -9.48 -50.58 17.75
N ASN A 365 -9.77 -49.67 18.67
CA ASN A 365 -9.97 -48.25 18.36
C ASN A 365 -8.67 -47.55 17.91
N LEU A 366 -7.52 -47.90 18.52
CA LEU A 366 -6.21 -47.38 18.10
C LEU A 366 -5.84 -47.84 16.67
N ALA A 367 -6.14 -49.09 16.31
CA ALA A 367 -5.93 -49.57 14.94
C ALA A 367 -6.78 -48.80 13.93
N ARG A 368 -8.01 -48.42 14.30
CA ARG A 368 -8.91 -47.61 13.46
C ARG A 368 -8.43 -46.17 13.29
N LYS A 369 -8.04 -45.50 14.39
CA LYS A 369 -7.47 -44.14 14.35
C LYS A 369 -6.21 -44.06 13.48
N GLN A 370 -5.35 -45.09 13.52
CA GLN A 370 -4.17 -45.16 12.67
C GLN A 370 -4.50 -45.22 11.17
N GLY A 371 -5.65 -45.79 10.80
CA GLY A 371 -6.15 -45.73 9.43
C GLY A 371 -6.61 -44.33 9.01
N GLU A 372 -7.20 -43.56 9.94
CA GLU A 372 -7.70 -42.20 9.68
C GLU A 372 -6.56 -41.16 9.65
N GLU A 373 -5.55 -41.30 10.51
CA GLU A 373 -4.39 -40.40 10.57
C GLU A 373 -3.52 -40.43 9.30
N ALA A 374 -3.51 -41.56 8.57
CA ALA A 374 -2.76 -41.71 7.32
C ALA A 374 -3.26 -40.76 6.21
N GLY A 375 -4.57 -40.51 6.14
CA GLY A 375 -5.17 -39.62 5.14
C GLY A 375 -4.83 -38.14 5.38
N THR A 376 -4.84 -37.71 6.65
CA THR A 376 -4.64 -36.30 7.00
C THR A 376 -3.18 -35.86 6.86
N LYS A 377 -2.22 -36.78 7.12
CA LYS A 377 -0.78 -36.48 6.92
C LYS A 377 -0.40 -36.25 5.45
N LEU A 378 -1.16 -36.77 4.49
CA LEU A 378 -0.93 -36.55 3.06
C LEU A 378 -1.40 -35.17 2.56
N LEU A 379 -2.27 -34.47 3.31
CA LEU A 379 -2.78 -33.16 2.92
C LEU A 379 -1.77 -32.02 3.15
N ILE A 380 -0.90 -32.13 4.16
CA ILE A 380 0.07 -31.07 4.49
C ILE A 380 1.06 -30.82 3.33
N PRO A 381 1.70 -31.84 2.72
CA PRO A 381 2.55 -31.64 1.54
C PRO A 381 1.82 -30.99 0.36
N LEU A 382 0.53 -31.29 0.18
CA LEU A 382 -0.27 -30.75 -0.92
C LEU A 382 -0.46 -29.23 -0.79
N PHE A 383 -0.78 -28.74 0.42
CA PHE A 383 -0.91 -27.29 0.67
C PHE A 383 0.42 -26.54 0.50
N LEU A 384 1.54 -27.16 0.88
CA LEU A 384 2.86 -26.57 0.74
C LEU A 384 3.25 -26.41 -0.74
N MET A 385 2.97 -27.42 -1.56
CA MET A 385 3.14 -27.36 -3.02
C MET A 385 2.27 -26.26 -3.65
N LEU A 386 1.01 -26.13 -3.21
CA LEU A 386 0.11 -25.07 -3.68
C LEU A 386 0.65 -23.66 -3.34
N GLY A 387 1.20 -23.49 -2.13
CA GLY A 387 1.81 -22.21 -1.70
C GLY A 387 2.99 -21.78 -2.56
N VAL A 388 3.86 -22.72 -2.95
CA VAL A 388 5.01 -22.44 -3.84
C VAL A 388 4.54 -22.00 -5.22
N VAL A 389 3.53 -22.67 -5.79
CA VAL A 389 2.93 -22.29 -7.08
C VAL A 389 2.30 -20.90 -7.02
N MET A 390 1.57 -20.59 -5.94
CA MET A 390 0.96 -19.28 -5.74
C MET A 390 2.02 -18.17 -5.63
N ALA A 391 3.12 -18.40 -4.90
CA ALA A 391 4.21 -17.45 -4.80
C ALA A 391 4.91 -17.21 -6.15
N MET A 392 5.09 -18.27 -6.95
CA MET A 392 5.67 -18.18 -8.29
C MET A 392 4.83 -17.30 -9.23
N VAL A 393 3.50 -17.33 -9.09
CA VAL A 393 2.57 -16.50 -9.88
C VAL A 393 2.47 -15.08 -9.33
N ALA A 394 2.47 -14.89 -8.01
CA ALA A 394 2.27 -13.60 -7.37
C ALA A 394 3.53 -12.72 -7.32
N ALA A 395 4.73 -13.32 -7.22
CA ALA A 395 5.98 -12.55 -7.13
C ALA A 395 6.25 -11.65 -8.36
N PRO A 396 6.04 -12.10 -9.62
CA PRO A 396 6.16 -11.22 -10.78
C PRO A 396 5.15 -10.08 -10.77
N ALA A 397 3.92 -10.35 -10.30
CA ALA A 397 2.84 -9.36 -10.27
C ALA A 397 3.08 -8.24 -9.24
N LEU A 398 3.81 -8.52 -8.15
CA LEU A 398 4.14 -7.51 -7.14
C LEU A 398 5.41 -6.71 -7.49
N LEU A 399 6.29 -7.26 -8.33
CA LEU A 399 7.50 -6.58 -8.81
C LEU A 399 7.24 -5.78 -10.10
N SER A 400 6.10 -5.98 -10.76
CA SER A 400 5.68 -5.27 -11.97
C SER A 400 4.83 -4.03 -11.69
N PHE A 401 4.75 -3.56 -10.45
CA PHE A 401 4.05 -2.35 -10.04
C PHE A 401 4.98 -1.36 -9.34
#